data_AF-A0A4Y9MQX1-F1
#
_entry.id   AF-A0A4Y9MQX1-F1
#
_cell.length_a   1.000
_cell.length_b   1.000
_cell.length_c   1.000
_cell.angle_alpha   90.00
_cell.angle_beta   90.00
_cell.angle_gamma   90.00
#
_symmetry.space_group_name_H-M   'P 1'
#
loop_
_entity.id
_entity.type
_entity.pdbx_description
1 polymer ?
#
loop_
_entity_poly.entity_id
_entity_poly.type
_entity_poly.pdbx_seq_one_letter_code
_entity_poly.pdbx_strand_id
1 'polypeptide(L)'
;MTAEIPDSPVTRRGVVRLLNTTGGRLLCLAGSVDAAAVDSFWRRYGREPARVDRIDARSVTALSEPGLELLLDHVEAAELAGRPVALRSSSAVTRVLSRPAGADRR
;
A
#
# COMPACT_ATOMS: atom_id res chain seq x y z
N MET A 1 18.39 16.83 -33.32
CA MET A 1 18.75 16.51 -31.92
C MET A 1 17.49 16.62 -31.09
N THR A 2 16.87 15.47 -30.81
CA THR A 2 15.64 15.36 -30.04
C THR A 2 15.96 15.68 -28.59
N ALA A 3 15.33 16.71 -28.03
CA ALA A 3 15.47 17.02 -26.61
C ALA A 3 14.78 15.90 -25.82
N GLU A 4 15.57 15.09 -25.12
CA GLU A 4 15.05 14.24 -24.05
C GLU A 4 14.40 15.17 -23.02
N ILE A 5 13.08 15.05 -22.88
CA ILE A 5 12.35 15.66 -21.78
C ILE A 5 12.89 14.97 -20.52
N PRO A 6 13.53 15.67 -19.58
CA PRO A 6 13.97 15.03 -18.35
C PRO A 6 12.72 14.51 -17.63
N ASP A 7 12.65 13.18 -17.49
CA ASP A 7 11.69 12.48 -16.65
C ASP A 7 11.87 13.04 -15.23
N SER A 8 11.03 14.00 -14.88
CA SER A 8 11.20 14.74 -13.63
C SER A 8 10.84 13.78 -12.49
N PRO A 9 11.68 13.60 -11.46
CA PRO A 9 11.44 12.68 -10.33
C PRO A 9 10.24 13.04 -9.43
N VAL A 10 9.39 13.96 -9.90
CA VAL A 10 8.03 14.18 -9.42
C VAL A 10 7.06 13.11 -9.96
N THR A 11 7.60 12.00 -10.50
CA THR A 11 6.88 10.78 -10.90
C THR A 11 6.08 10.22 -9.72
N ARG A 12 4.85 10.74 -9.57
CA ARG A 12 3.71 10.16 -8.84
C ARG A 12 4.08 9.43 -7.53
N ARG A 13 4.68 10.17 -6.59
CA ARG A 13 4.95 9.69 -5.23
C ARG A 13 3.69 9.06 -4.64
N GLY A 14 3.80 7.80 -4.20
CA GLY A 14 2.69 7.11 -3.55
C GLY A 14 2.36 7.70 -2.20
N VAL A 15 1.13 7.45 -1.77
CA VAL A 15 0.64 7.85 -0.45
C VAL A 15 0.06 6.64 0.28
N VAL A 16 0.35 6.57 1.58
CA VAL A 16 -0.28 5.65 2.52
C VAL A 16 -0.84 6.49 3.67
N ARG A 17 -2.14 6.39 3.93
CA ARG A 17 -2.82 7.24 4.91
C ARG A 17 -3.89 6.48 5.68
N LEU A 18 -4.02 6.80 6.96
CA LEU A 18 -5.20 6.48 7.74
C LEU A 18 -6.20 7.63 7.63
N LEU A 19 -7.43 7.28 7.27
CA LEU A 19 -8.54 8.21 7.12
C LEU A 19 -9.69 7.77 8.03
N ASN A 20 -10.31 8.72 8.71
CA ASN A 20 -11.59 8.46 9.37
C ASN A 20 -12.69 8.85 8.39
N THR A 21 -13.59 7.90 8.11
CA THR A 21 -14.72 8.10 7.20
C THR A 21 -16.02 7.83 7.96
N THR A 22 -17.16 8.23 7.39
CA THR A 22 -18.47 7.87 7.93
C THR A 22 -18.69 6.36 8.01
N GLY A 23 -17.96 5.56 7.20
CA GLY A 23 -17.97 4.10 7.26
C GLY A 23 -16.74 3.52 7.97
N GLY A 24 -16.26 4.18 9.02
CA GLY A 24 -15.16 3.70 9.85
C GLY A 24 -13.76 4.14 9.38
N ARG A 25 -12.75 3.54 10.00
CA ARG A 25 -11.34 3.85 9.77
C ARG A 25 -10.84 3.11 8.54
N LEU A 26 -10.18 3.83 7.64
CA LEU A 26 -9.75 3.35 6.33
C LEU A 26 -8.23 3.49 6.22
N LEU A 27 -7.56 2.41 5.82
CA LEU A 27 -6.21 2.48 5.26
C LEU A 27 -6.31 2.72 3.76
N CYS A 28 -5.80 3.85 3.28
CA CYS A 28 -5.83 4.22 1.88
C CYS A 28 -4.42 4.23 1.27
N LEU A 29 -4.25 3.50 0.17
CA LEU A 29 -3.05 3.43 -0.64
C LEU A 29 -3.34 3.97 -2.04
N ALA A 30 -2.49 4.84 -2.56
CA ALA A 30 -2.63 5.38 -3.91
C ALA A 30 -1.28 5.75 -4.55
N GLY A 31 -1.20 5.70 -5.87
CA GLY A 31 0.01 6.00 -6.64
C GLY A 31 1.04 4.87 -6.60
N SER A 32 2.32 5.22 -6.77
CA SER A 32 3.44 4.29 -6.66
C SER A 32 3.86 4.16 -5.20
N VAL A 33 3.35 3.15 -4.50
CA VAL A 33 3.63 2.94 -3.08
C VAL A 33 4.98 2.23 -2.96
N ASP A 34 5.99 3.02 -2.59
CA ASP A 34 7.38 2.61 -2.41
C ASP A 34 7.81 2.66 -0.93
N ALA A 35 9.08 2.32 -0.67
CA ALA A 35 9.67 2.38 0.66
C ALA A 35 9.61 3.78 1.30
N ALA A 36 9.71 4.86 0.52
CA ALA A 36 9.67 6.22 1.05
C ALA A 36 8.25 6.61 1.49
N ALA A 37 7.22 6.15 0.77
CA ALA A 37 5.82 6.32 1.16
C ALA A 37 5.51 5.55 2.46
N VAL A 38 6.02 4.33 2.60
CA VAL A 38 5.87 3.50 3.81
C VAL A 38 6.63 4.09 5.00
N ASP A 39 7.88 4.54 4.82
CA ASP A 39 8.65 5.19 5.89
C ASP A 39 7.96 6.47 6.39
N SER A 40 7.42 7.28 5.45
CA SER A 40 6.66 8.49 5.80
C SER A 40 5.41 8.15 6.62
N PHE A 41 4.76 7.03 6.33
CA PHE A 41 3.62 6.53 7.09
C PHE A 41 4.03 6.08 8.50
N TRP A 42 5.07 5.26 8.61
CA TRP A 42 5.54 4.76 9.91
C TRP A 42 6.07 5.86 10.82
N ARG A 43 6.76 6.86 10.29
CA ARG A 43 7.17 8.05 11.06
C ARG A 43 5.99 8.78 11.66
N ARG A 44 4.83 8.75 10.99
CA ARG A 44 3.63 9.47 11.42
C ARG A 44 2.75 8.65 12.36
N TYR A 45 2.61 7.36 12.13
CA TYR A 45 1.60 6.52 12.80
C TYR A 45 2.20 5.35 13.60
N GLY A 46 3.51 5.14 13.55
CA GLY A 46 4.17 3.96 14.10
C GLY A 46 4.14 2.76 13.15
N ARG A 47 4.84 1.70 13.53
CA ARG A 47 4.91 0.44 12.79
C ARG A 47 3.76 -0.53 13.10
N GLU A 48 3.15 -0.39 14.27
CA GLU A 48 2.07 -1.26 14.70
C GLU A 48 0.85 -1.10 13.78
N PRO A 49 0.28 -2.19 13.23
CA PRO A 49 -0.89 -2.11 12.37
C PRO A 49 -2.06 -1.43 13.08
N ALA A 50 -2.54 -0.34 12.49
CA ALA A 50 -3.66 0.36 13.05
C ALA A 50 -4.95 -0.42 12.79
N ARG A 51 -5.81 -0.57 13.82
CA ARG A 51 -7.17 -1.09 13.62
C ARG A 51 -7.90 -0.26 12.58
N VAL A 52 -8.26 -0.89 11.47
CA VAL A 52 -9.00 -0.31 10.35
C VAL A 52 -10.21 -1.21 10.04
N ASP A 53 -11.26 -0.62 9.49
CA ASP A 53 -12.45 -1.36 9.06
C ASP A 53 -12.35 -1.77 7.58
N ARG A 54 -11.55 -1.05 6.79
CA ARG A 54 -11.38 -1.25 5.34
C ARG A 54 -9.98 -0.87 4.87
N ILE A 55 -9.58 -1.45 3.73
CA ILE A 55 -8.38 -1.07 2.97
C ILE A 55 -8.78 -0.71 1.54
N ASP A 56 -8.45 0.49 1.08
CA ASP A 56 -8.65 0.91 -0.33
C ASP A 56 -7.30 1.13 -1.01
N ALA A 57 -6.99 0.25 -1.95
CA ALA A 57 -5.79 0.25 -2.77
C ALA A 57 -6.11 0.30 -4.27
N ARG A 58 -7.34 0.70 -4.66
CA ARG A 58 -7.76 0.75 -6.08
C ARG A 58 -6.98 1.76 -6.91
N SER A 59 -6.45 2.80 -6.27
CA SER A 59 -5.65 3.84 -6.91
C SER A 59 -4.16 3.53 -6.93
N VAL A 60 -3.73 2.35 -6.47
CA VAL A 60 -2.33 1.94 -6.51
C VAL A 60 -1.93 1.59 -7.94
N THR A 61 -0.85 2.21 -8.41
CA THR A 61 -0.29 1.98 -9.76
C THR A 61 0.95 1.09 -9.74
N ALA A 62 1.67 1.04 -8.62
CA ALA A 62 2.78 0.13 -8.35
C ALA A 62 2.89 -0.08 -6.83
N LEU A 63 3.33 -1.28 -6.41
CA LEU A 63 3.46 -1.65 -5.01
C LEU A 63 4.82 -2.32 -4.80
N SER A 64 5.69 -1.70 -4.02
CA SER A 64 6.97 -2.29 -3.62
C SER A 64 6.78 -3.36 -2.54
N GLU A 65 7.82 -4.13 -2.26
CA GLU A 65 7.83 -5.14 -1.19
C GLU A 65 7.45 -4.56 0.19
N PRO A 66 8.01 -3.43 0.67
CA PRO A 66 7.55 -2.81 1.92
C PRO A 66 6.07 -2.38 1.92
N GLY A 67 5.52 -2.03 0.75
CA GLY A 67 4.11 -1.68 0.63
C GLY A 67 3.21 -2.91 0.67
N LEU A 68 3.67 -4.04 0.13
CA LEU A 68 3.02 -5.33 0.24
C LEU A 68 3.02 -5.83 1.68
N GLU A 69 4.17 -5.82 2.36
CA GLU A 69 4.30 -6.18 3.77
C GLU A 69 3.33 -5.37 4.63
N LEU A 70 3.35 -4.03 4.49
CA LEU A 70 2.42 -3.16 5.22
C LEU A 70 0.96 -3.54 4.96
N LEU A 71 0.59 -3.90 3.73
CA LEU A 71 -0.78 -4.31 3.40
C LEU A 71 -1.14 -5.64 4.07
N LEU A 72 -0.24 -6.63 4.00
CA LEU A 72 -0.44 -7.95 4.59
C LEU A 72 -0.52 -7.89 6.11
N ASP A 73 0.34 -7.11 6.76
CA ASP A 73 0.32 -6.92 8.22
C ASP A 73 -1.03 -6.39 8.72
N HIS A 74 -1.64 -5.45 7.98
CA HIS A 74 -2.96 -4.92 8.35
C HIS A 74 -4.10 -5.92 8.12
N VAL A 75 -3.99 -6.76 7.09
CA VAL A 75 -4.95 -7.85 6.85
C VAL A 75 -4.81 -8.89 7.96
N GLU A 76 -3.60 -9.37 8.23
CA GLU A 76 -3.32 -10.37 9.27
C GLU A 76 -3.75 -9.88 10.66
N ALA A 77 -3.42 -8.63 11.02
CA ALA A 77 -3.84 -8.06 12.29
C ALA A 77 -5.37 -7.99 12.44
N ALA A 78 -6.10 -7.75 11.35
CA ALA A 78 -7.55 -7.73 11.34
C ALA A 78 -8.15 -9.14 11.47
N GLU A 79 -7.57 -10.14 10.80
CA GLU A 79 -7.94 -11.55 10.94
C GLU A 79 -7.71 -12.04 12.38
N LEU A 80 -6.54 -11.77 12.95
CA LEU A 80 -6.20 -12.12 14.35
C LEU A 80 -7.13 -11.45 15.36
N ALA A 81 -7.66 -10.26 15.03
CA ALA A 81 -8.66 -9.57 15.84
C ALA A 81 -10.09 -10.10 15.65
N GLY A 82 -10.31 -11.11 14.80
CA GLY A 82 -11.61 -11.69 14.48
C GLY A 82 -12.53 -10.75 13.69
N ARG A 83 -11.96 -9.74 13.02
CA ARG A 83 -12.69 -8.72 12.26
C ARG A 83 -12.04 -8.53 10.88
N PRO A 84 -12.21 -9.46 9.94
CA PRO A 84 -11.60 -9.41 8.62
C PRO A 84 -11.93 -8.09 7.90
N VAL A 85 -10.92 -7.48 7.29
CA VAL A 85 -11.06 -6.20 6.59
C VAL A 85 -11.37 -6.39 5.11
N ALA A 86 -12.31 -5.62 4.58
CA ALA A 86 -12.55 -5.61 3.15
C ALA A 86 -11.41 -4.87 2.42
N LEU A 87 -10.67 -5.60 1.59
CA LEU A 87 -9.62 -5.07 0.71
C LEU A 87 -10.18 -4.77 -0.68
N ARG A 88 -10.01 -3.53 -1.14
CA ARG A 88 -10.30 -3.14 -2.53
C ARG A 88 -9.00 -2.96 -3.30
N SER A 89 -8.71 -3.88 -4.21
CA SER A 89 -7.42 -3.94 -4.94
C SER A 89 -7.48 -3.33 -6.33
N SER A 90 -6.36 -2.75 -6.77
CA SER A 90 -6.10 -2.46 -8.19
C SER A 90 -5.50 -3.68 -8.89
N SER A 91 -5.42 -3.67 -10.22
CA SER A 91 -4.74 -4.73 -10.99
C SER A 91 -3.24 -4.82 -10.71
N ALA A 92 -2.60 -3.73 -10.26
CA ALA A 92 -1.20 -3.76 -9.81
C ALA A 92 -1.07 -4.54 -8.50
N VAL A 93 -1.97 -4.27 -7.54
CA VAL A 93 -1.99 -4.97 -6.24
C VAL A 93 -2.32 -6.45 -6.43
N THR A 94 -3.33 -6.79 -7.24
CA THR A 94 -3.68 -8.18 -7.53
C THR A 94 -2.50 -8.94 -8.15
N ARG A 95 -1.77 -8.35 -9.11
CA ARG A 95 -0.58 -8.98 -9.71
C ARG A 95 0.51 -9.30 -8.68
N VAL A 96 0.75 -8.41 -7.73
CA VAL A 96 1.74 -8.63 -6.67
C VAL A 96 1.26 -9.72 -5.71
N LEU A 97 0.00 -9.69 -5.28
CA LEU A 97 -0.58 -10.69 -4.38
C LEU A 97 -0.66 -12.10 -4.99
N SER A 98 -0.83 -12.19 -6.31
CA SER A 98 -0.87 -13.48 -7.01
C SER A 98 0.52 -14.05 -7.31
N ARG A 99 1.62 -13.32 -7.02
CA ARG A 99 2.97 -13.84 -7.21
C ARG A 99 3.25 -14.88 -6.11
N PRO A 100 3.68 -16.10 -6.45
CA PRO A 100 4.04 -17.08 -5.43
C PRO A 100 5.22 -16.55 -4.60
N ALA A 101 5.11 -16.65 -3.27
CA ALA A 101 6.17 -16.31 -2.34
C ALA A 101 7.39 -17.22 -2.62
N GLY A 102 8.35 -16.74 -3.41
CA GLY A 102 9.52 -17.52 -3.82
C GLY A 102 10.11 -17.21 -5.19
N ALA A 103 9.50 -16.33 -6.00
CA ALA A 103 10.03 -15.98 -7.31
C ALA A 103 11.16 -14.92 -7.30
N ASP A 104 11.79 -14.64 -6.16
CA ASP A 104 12.86 -13.64 -5.99
C ASP A 104 14.07 -14.21 -5.20
N ARG A 105 14.53 -15.40 -5.61
CA ARG A 105 15.85 -15.94 -5.25
C ARG A 105 16.57 -16.41 -6.52
N ARG A 106 17.20 -15.49 -7.25
CA ARG A 106 18.29 -15.81 -8.18
C ARG A 106 19.31 -14.69 -8.19
#